data_AF-A0A927ILR5-F1
#
_entry.id   AF-A0A927ILR5-F1
#
_cell.length_a   1.000
_cell.length_b   1.000
_cell.length_c   1.000
_cell.angle_alpha   90.00
_cell.angle_beta   90.00
_cell.angle_gamma   90.00
#
_symmetry.space_group_name_H-M   'P 1'
#
loop_
_entity.id
_entity.type
_entity.pdbx_description
1 polymer ?
#
loop_
_entity_poly.entity_id
_entity_poly.type
_entity_poly.pdbx_seq_one_letter_code
_entity_poly.pdbx_strand_id
1 'polypeptide(L)'
;MNALTTWLGQNGHLCAVALLIALVVIHYLTQFVAPAMRLKRTLAQAIERLGTIKASAASQGVDLAQIDQDVMTEPRLAHLWSQYANGLHPHWGQGQTAAPASVQQSRVQALSETFFAAMKAKTGTAVVNLTNIEQQVLGDPRLASLWAEYSEALQGMPAVTPAEPARVKQWRSAALAETYFSEHALVDSPLQTDFYKHVPGILTGLGIIGTFSGLIMGLVHFDVSNPETTQTQLSLLVQTVGQAFWVSAAAITLAMLFTWIEKSLLTARYAQVEALQHLIDSLFEGSSGESYLERLVAAAEAQAAASHEMLREMRRTLSELSGK
;
A
#
# COMPACT_ATOMS: atom_id res chain seq x y z
N MET A 1 -15.62 -58.01 -23.44
CA MET A 1 -14.64 -57.26 -24.25
C MET A 1 -15.45 -56.30 -25.09
N ASN A 2 -15.51 -55.06 -24.62
CA ASN A 2 -16.77 -54.29 -24.57
C ASN A 2 -16.96 -53.45 -25.83
N ALA A 3 -18.19 -53.04 -26.14
CA ALA A 3 -18.52 -52.09 -27.21
C ALA A 3 -17.66 -50.81 -27.20
N LEU A 4 -17.08 -50.45 -26.03
CA LEU A 4 -16.06 -49.42 -25.88
C LEU A 4 -14.78 -49.68 -26.69
N THR A 5 -14.27 -50.91 -26.75
CA THR A 5 -13.03 -51.25 -27.49
C THR A 5 -13.23 -51.26 -29.01
N THR A 6 -14.40 -51.65 -29.51
CA THR A 6 -14.73 -51.58 -30.94
C THR A 6 -15.02 -50.14 -31.38
N TRP A 7 -15.67 -49.32 -30.54
CA TRP A 7 -15.88 -47.89 -30.78
C TRP A 7 -14.57 -47.09 -30.74
N LEU A 8 -13.66 -47.38 -29.79
CA LEU A 8 -12.32 -46.79 -29.75
C LEU A 8 -11.48 -47.14 -30.99
N GLY A 9 -11.66 -48.33 -31.56
CA GLY A 9 -10.97 -48.75 -32.77
C GLY A 9 -11.38 -47.96 -34.02
N GLN A 10 -12.66 -47.62 -34.15
CA GLN A 10 -13.20 -46.88 -35.32
C GLN A 10 -13.15 -45.35 -35.14
N ASN A 11 -13.25 -44.84 -33.90
CA ASN A 11 -13.22 -43.42 -33.57
C ASN A 11 -11.95 -42.98 -32.83
N GLY A 12 -10.85 -43.74 -32.95
CA GLY A 12 -9.62 -43.50 -32.20
C GLY A 12 -9.06 -42.08 -32.33
N HIS A 13 -9.22 -41.44 -33.49
CA HIS A 13 -8.82 -40.06 -33.71
C HIS A 13 -9.67 -39.04 -32.90
N LEU A 14 -10.99 -39.24 -32.82
CA LEU A 14 -11.87 -38.38 -32.00
C LEU A 14 -11.56 -38.56 -30.51
N CYS A 15 -11.31 -39.79 -30.06
CA CYS A 15 -10.87 -40.05 -28.69
C CYS A 15 -9.55 -39.36 -28.38
N ALA A 16 -8.58 -39.41 -29.29
CA ALA A 16 -7.28 -38.75 -29.12
C ALA A 16 -7.44 -37.22 -29.01
N VAL A 17 -8.24 -36.61 -29.88
CA VAL A 17 -8.51 -35.16 -29.82
C VAL A 17 -9.25 -34.78 -28.55
N ALA A 18 -10.29 -35.53 -28.17
CA ALA A 18 -11.04 -35.29 -26.93
C ALA A 18 -10.15 -35.43 -25.68
N LEU A 19 -9.24 -36.41 -25.66
CA LEU A 19 -8.25 -36.58 -24.59
C LEU A 19 -7.30 -35.38 -24.53
N LEU A 20 -6.81 -34.90 -25.67
CA LEU A 20 -5.94 -33.74 -25.73
C LEU A 20 -6.67 -32.48 -25.23
N ILE A 21 -7.92 -32.27 -25.61
CA ILE A 21 -8.79 -31.20 -25.08
C ILE A 21 -8.88 -31.34 -23.56
N ALA A 22 -9.20 -32.53 -23.04
CA ALA A 22 -9.32 -32.77 -21.61
C ALA A 22 -8.02 -32.50 -20.84
N LEU A 23 -6.86 -32.85 -21.42
CA LEU A 23 -5.56 -32.56 -20.83
C LEU A 23 -5.31 -31.06 -20.74
N VAL A 24 -5.58 -30.31 -21.81
CA VAL A 24 -5.48 -28.85 -21.82
C VAL A 24 -6.39 -28.23 -20.76
N VAL A 25 -7.61 -28.75 -20.60
CA VAL A 25 -8.56 -28.30 -19.58
C VAL A 25 -8.06 -28.54 -18.17
N ILE A 26 -7.60 -29.75 -17.87
CA ILE A 26 -7.08 -30.11 -16.55
C ILE A 26 -5.86 -29.23 -16.23
N HIS A 27 -4.98 -29.05 -17.21
CA HIS A 27 -3.81 -28.18 -17.07
C HIS A 27 -4.23 -26.73 -16.78
N TYR A 28 -5.18 -26.17 -17.54
CA TYR A 28 -5.71 -24.82 -17.31
C TYR A 28 -6.30 -24.65 -15.90
N LEU A 29 -7.13 -25.60 -15.47
CA LEU A 29 -7.77 -25.54 -14.14
C LEU A 29 -6.74 -25.63 -13.00
N THR A 30 -5.73 -26.50 -13.13
CA THR A 30 -4.75 -26.75 -12.07
C THR A 30 -3.62 -25.74 -12.01
N GLN A 31 -3.19 -25.21 -13.16
CA GLN A 31 -2.01 -24.34 -13.26
C GLN A 31 -2.35 -22.86 -13.46
N PHE A 32 -3.55 -22.53 -13.94
CA PHE A 32 -3.99 -21.13 -14.05
C PHE A 32 -5.06 -20.77 -13.01
N VAL A 33 -6.18 -21.49 -12.97
CA VAL A 33 -7.32 -21.14 -12.11
C VAL A 33 -6.99 -21.33 -10.63
N ALA A 34 -6.38 -22.45 -10.24
CA ALA A 34 -6.06 -22.70 -8.84
C ALA A 34 -5.04 -21.68 -8.26
N PRO A 35 -3.93 -21.35 -8.94
CA PRO A 35 -3.04 -20.27 -8.49
C PRO A 35 -3.72 -18.89 -8.46
N ALA A 36 -4.55 -18.55 -9.45
CA ALA A 36 -5.30 -17.29 -9.45
C ALA A 36 -6.24 -17.15 -8.25
N MET A 37 -6.88 -18.26 -7.84
CA MET A 37 -7.73 -18.31 -6.66
C MET A 37 -6.95 -18.24 -5.35
N ARG A 38 -5.73 -18.77 -5.29
CA ARG A 38 -4.84 -18.59 -4.13
C ARG A 38 -4.42 -17.13 -4.02
N LEU A 39 -3.93 -16.54 -5.12
CA LEU A 39 -3.53 -15.13 -5.18
C LEU A 39 -4.68 -14.20 -4.75
N LYS A 40 -5.91 -14.48 -5.19
CA LYS A 40 -7.10 -13.74 -4.74
C LYS A 40 -7.23 -13.69 -3.22
N ARG A 41 -7.05 -14.83 -2.55
CA ARG A 41 -7.18 -14.95 -1.09
C ARG A 41 -6.03 -14.21 -0.41
N THR A 42 -4.80 -14.40 -0.89
CA THR A 42 -3.61 -13.74 -0.35
C THR A 42 -3.72 -12.22 -0.44
N LEU A 43 -4.09 -11.67 -1.62
CA LEU A 43 -4.27 -10.24 -1.80
C LEU A 43 -5.42 -9.69 -0.95
N ALA A 44 -6.55 -10.39 -0.88
CA ALA A 44 -7.67 -9.97 -0.03
C ALA A 44 -7.27 -9.91 1.46
N GLN A 45 -6.56 -10.92 1.96
CA GLN A 45 -6.05 -10.94 3.33
C GLN A 45 -5.04 -9.82 3.58
N ALA A 46 -4.13 -9.57 2.65
CA ALA A 46 -3.17 -8.47 2.76
C ALA A 46 -3.87 -7.10 2.82
N ILE A 47 -4.83 -6.85 1.92
CA ILE A 47 -5.63 -5.61 1.88
C ILE A 47 -6.39 -5.41 3.18
N GLU A 48 -7.07 -6.44 3.69
CA GLU A 48 -7.85 -6.37 4.94
C GLU A 48 -6.94 -6.06 6.14
N ARG A 49 -5.85 -6.81 6.29
CA ARG A 49 -4.90 -6.61 7.40
C ARG A 49 -4.25 -5.22 7.32
N LEU A 50 -3.84 -4.77 6.14
CA LEU A 50 -3.26 -3.45 5.94
C LEU A 50 -4.27 -2.33 6.28
N GLY A 51 -5.55 -2.52 5.95
CA GLY A 51 -6.63 -1.63 6.36
C GLY A 51 -6.78 -1.50 7.88
N THR A 52 -6.70 -2.62 8.61
CA THR A 52 -6.75 -2.60 10.09
C THR A 52 -5.54 -1.91 10.73
N ILE A 53 -4.35 -2.09 10.15
CA ILE A 53 -3.13 -1.39 10.59
C ILE A 53 -3.27 0.10 10.32
N LYS A 54 -3.78 0.51 9.15
CA LYS A 54 -4.02 1.93 8.85
C LYS A 54 -4.95 2.60 9.86
N ALA A 55 -6.04 1.91 10.25
CA ALA A 55 -6.96 2.42 11.25
C ALA A 55 -6.28 2.61 12.63
N SER A 56 -5.38 1.71 13.00
CA SER A 56 -4.64 1.75 14.27
C SER A 56 -3.48 2.76 14.24
N ALA A 57 -2.84 2.92 13.08
CA ALA A 57 -1.68 3.77 12.84
C ALA A 57 -1.95 5.26 13.09
N ALA A 58 -3.21 5.71 12.96
CA ALA A 58 -3.61 7.08 13.30
C ALA A 58 -3.31 7.46 14.77
N SER A 59 -3.21 6.47 15.67
CA SER A 59 -3.00 6.69 17.11
C SER A 59 -1.59 6.33 17.61
N GLN A 60 -0.92 5.36 16.99
CA GLN A 60 0.34 4.78 17.49
C GLN A 60 1.53 4.91 16.52
N GLY A 61 1.30 5.43 15.30
CA GLY A 61 2.29 5.41 14.23
C GLY A 61 2.33 4.06 13.50
N VAL A 62 3.01 4.02 12.35
CA VAL A 62 3.10 2.82 11.50
C VAL A 62 4.29 1.95 11.94
N ASP A 63 4.02 0.73 12.38
CA ASP A 63 5.04 -0.28 12.65
C ASP A 63 5.30 -1.17 11.42
N LEU A 64 6.48 -1.08 10.81
CA LEU A 64 6.83 -1.89 9.64
C LEU A 64 7.10 -3.35 9.99
N ALA A 65 7.52 -3.65 11.21
CA ALA A 65 7.76 -5.04 11.62
C ALA A 65 6.42 -5.80 11.63
N GLN A 66 5.34 -5.11 12.03
CA GLN A 66 4.00 -5.65 11.98
C GLN A 66 3.50 -5.84 10.54
N ILE A 67 3.79 -4.91 9.62
CA ILE A 67 3.40 -5.08 8.20
C ILE A 67 4.17 -6.26 7.56
N ASP A 68 5.47 -6.39 7.83
CA ASP A 68 6.29 -7.49 7.32
C ASP A 68 5.81 -8.86 7.82
N GLN A 69 5.54 -8.99 9.11
CA GLN A 69 5.15 -10.27 9.74
C GLN A 69 3.67 -10.62 9.53
N ASP A 70 2.77 -9.65 9.67
CA ASP A 70 1.34 -9.92 9.69
C ASP A 70 0.67 -9.70 8.33
N VAL A 71 1.15 -8.79 7.48
CA VAL A 71 0.49 -8.49 6.19
C VAL A 71 1.14 -9.24 5.04
N MET A 72 2.47 -9.29 5.01
CA MET A 72 3.25 -9.78 3.86
C MET A 72 3.69 -11.25 4.04
N THR A 73 2.74 -12.12 4.36
CA THR A 73 3.01 -13.53 4.72
C THR A 73 3.43 -14.42 3.54
N GLU A 74 3.08 -14.06 2.31
CA GLU A 74 3.46 -14.81 1.11
C GLU A 74 4.92 -14.47 0.71
N PRO A 75 5.77 -15.46 0.37
CA PRO A 75 7.20 -15.22 0.10
C PRO A 75 7.47 -14.14 -0.96
N ARG A 76 6.62 -14.05 -1.98
CA ARG A 76 6.73 -13.02 -3.02
C ARG A 76 6.39 -11.64 -2.48
N LEU A 77 5.30 -11.52 -1.71
CA LEU A 77 4.89 -10.26 -1.09
C LEU A 77 5.94 -9.79 -0.08
N ALA A 78 6.48 -10.70 0.74
CA ALA A 78 7.57 -10.41 1.67
C ALA A 78 8.80 -9.87 0.94
N HIS A 79 9.19 -10.49 -0.18
CA HIS A 79 10.32 -10.01 -0.96
C HIS A 79 10.09 -8.61 -1.53
N LEU A 80 8.94 -8.37 -2.16
CA LEU A 80 8.59 -7.05 -2.71
C LEU A 80 8.49 -5.98 -1.60
N TRP A 81 7.93 -6.34 -0.46
CA TRP A 81 7.89 -5.48 0.73
C TRP A 81 9.28 -5.17 1.24
N SER A 82 10.18 -6.14 1.33
CA SER A 82 11.57 -5.90 1.76
C SER A 82 12.28 -4.90 0.84
N GLN A 83 12.05 -4.96 -0.48
CA GLN A 83 12.60 -4.01 -1.44
C GLN A 83 11.99 -2.61 -1.27
N TYR A 84 10.67 -2.52 -1.11
CA TYR A 84 9.98 -1.26 -0.84
C TYR A 84 10.41 -0.65 0.49
N ALA A 85 10.53 -1.45 1.55
CA ALA A 85 10.89 -1.04 2.90
C ALA A 85 12.34 -0.55 3.00
N ASN A 86 13.25 -1.07 2.18
CA ASN A 86 14.60 -0.51 2.06
C ASN A 86 14.60 0.93 1.52
N GLY A 87 13.58 1.31 0.74
CA GLY A 87 13.35 2.68 0.27
C GLY A 87 12.56 3.55 1.26
N LEU A 88 12.08 3.00 2.38
CA LEU A 88 11.40 3.74 3.43
C LEU A 88 12.44 4.35 4.37
N HIS A 89 12.49 5.68 4.41
CA HIS A 89 13.37 6.39 5.31
C HIS A 89 12.62 6.85 6.58
N PRO A 90 13.16 6.57 7.78
CA PRO A 90 12.59 7.09 9.01
C PRO A 90 12.82 8.60 9.04
N HIS A 91 11.74 9.36 9.15
CA HIS A 91 11.80 10.79 9.44
C HIS A 91 11.22 11.02 10.83
N TRP A 92 11.98 11.71 11.67
CA TRP A 92 11.56 12.04 13.03
C TRP A 92 10.73 13.32 12.99
N GLY A 93 9.41 13.19 12.83
CA GLY A 93 8.47 14.30 13.03
C GLY A 93 8.11 14.47 14.50
N GLN A 94 8.06 15.71 15.00
CA GLN A 94 7.65 16.01 16.38
C GLN A 94 6.17 15.68 16.58
N GLY A 95 5.88 14.59 17.29
CA GLY A 95 4.53 14.21 17.72
C GLY A 95 3.91 15.30 18.61
N GLN A 96 2.67 15.69 18.30
CA GLN A 96 1.86 16.56 19.14
C GLN A 96 1.55 15.82 20.45
N THR A 97 2.23 16.19 21.53
CA THR A 97 1.71 15.98 22.89
C THR A 97 1.50 17.36 23.50
N ALA A 98 0.24 17.72 23.70
CA ALA A 98 -0.14 18.95 24.37
C ALA A 98 0.21 18.85 25.88
N ALA A 99 1.02 19.82 26.35
CA ALA A 99 1.31 20.25 27.74
C ALA A 99 2.01 19.25 28.70
N PRO A 100 3.10 19.68 29.39
CA PRO A 100 3.02 20.56 30.58
C PRO A 100 3.90 21.81 30.52
N ALA A 101 4.73 21.98 29.48
CA ALA A 101 5.70 23.06 29.40
C ALA A 101 5.07 24.46 29.49
N SER A 102 3.86 24.65 28.94
CA SER A 102 3.18 25.95 28.90
C SER A 102 2.74 26.48 30.27
N VAL A 103 2.34 25.61 31.21
CA VAL A 103 1.87 26.02 32.55
C VAL A 103 3.04 26.40 33.46
N GLN A 104 4.19 25.73 33.30
CA GLN A 104 5.39 26.02 34.09
C GLN A 104 6.19 27.19 33.49
N GLN A 105 6.19 27.35 32.16
CA GLN A 105 6.73 28.54 31.47
C GLN A 105 5.95 29.80 31.81
N SER A 106 4.60 29.75 31.84
CA SER A 106 3.80 30.92 32.22
C SER A 106 4.04 31.34 33.67
N ARG A 107 4.26 30.38 34.58
CA ARG A 107 4.62 30.66 35.98
C ARG A 107 6.00 31.30 36.11
N VAL A 108 7.01 30.81 35.40
CA VAL A 108 8.36 31.41 35.36
C VAL A 108 8.31 32.81 34.75
N GLN A 109 7.47 33.02 33.72
CA GLN A 109 7.32 34.32 33.08
C GLN A 109 6.65 35.34 34.02
N ALA A 110 5.57 34.96 34.71
CA ALA A 110 4.93 35.82 35.71
C ALA A 110 5.86 36.15 36.90
N LEU A 111 6.64 35.17 37.38
CA LEU A 111 7.64 35.39 38.44
C LEU A 111 8.80 36.29 37.96
N SER A 112 9.21 36.18 36.70
CA SER A 112 10.22 37.09 36.13
C SER A 112 9.70 38.52 36.05
N GLU A 113 8.47 38.73 35.55
CA GLU A 113 7.87 40.06 35.42
C GLU A 113 7.70 40.75 36.77
N THR A 114 7.25 40.01 37.79
CA THR A 114 7.10 40.53 39.16
C THR A 114 8.44 40.89 39.81
N PHE A 115 9.48 40.07 39.61
CA PHE A 115 10.83 40.36 40.09
C PHE A 115 11.44 41.60 39.41
N PHE A 116 11.36 41.69 38.08
CA PHE A 116 11.90 42.83 37.33
C PHE A 116 11.11 44.13 37.57
N ALA A 117 9.78 44.04 37.76
CA ALA A 117 8.98 45.19 38.17
C ALA A 117 9.40 45.73 39.55
N ALA A 118 9.66 44.85 40.52
CA ALA A 118 10.15 45.23 41.85
C ALA A 118 11.55 45.85 41.81
N MET A 119 12.46 45.30 41.00
CA MET A 119 13.79 45.90 40.77
C MET A 119 13.70 47.26 40.07
N LYS A 120 12.83 47.41 39.07
CA LYS A 120 12.63 48.67 38.34
C LYS A 120 12.06 49.78 39.24
N ALA A 121 11.13 49.43 40.13
CA ALA A 121 10.55 50.34 41.12
C ALA A 121 11.60 50.88 42.12
N LYS A 122 12.61 50.08 42.44
CA LYS A 122 13.66 50.45 43.42
C LYS A 122 14.86 51.16 42.79
N THR A 123 15.18 50.89 41.53
CA THR A 123 16.44 51.32 40.89
C THR A 123 16.27 52.53 39.95
N GLY A 124 15.06 53.04 39.78
CA GLY A 124 14.80 54.33 39.12
C GLY A 124 15.48 54.47 37.75
N THR A 125 15.06 53.66 36.77
CA THR A 125 15.45 53.78 35.34
C THR A 125 16.95 53.73 35.00
N ALA A 126 17.82 53.22 35.88
CA ALA A 126 19.20 52.91 35.50
C ALA A 126 19.29 51.49 34.93
N VAL A 127 19.94 51.34 33.77
CA VAL A 127 20.19 50.07 33.07
C VAL A 127 20.81 49.07 34.06
N VAL A 128 20.09 47.99 34.34
CA VAL A 128 20.53 46.96 35.29
C VAL A 128 21.67 46.16 34.66
N ASN A 129 22.88 46.30 35.21
CA ASN A 129 24.04 45.53 34.80
C ASN A 129 23.95 44.13 35.42
N LEU A 130 23.82 43.08 34.59
CA LEU A 130 23.56 41.71 35.05
C LEU A 130 24.60 41.18 36.06
N THR A 131 25.82 41.70 36.02
CA THR A 131 26.94 41.28 36.88
C THR A 131 26.82 41.74 38.34
N ASN A 132 25.96 42.71 38.65
CA ASN A 132 25.79 43.28 40.01
C ASN A 132 24.44 42.94 40.67
N ILE A 133 23.57 42.18 40.00
CA ILE A 133 22.23 41.85 40.50
C ILE A 133 22.31 41.06 41.81
N GLU A 134 23.21 40.07 41.92
CA GLU A 134 23.35 39.28 43.14
C GLU A 134 23.72 40.15 44.36
N GLN A 135 24.62 41.12 44.20
CA GLN A 135 25.00 42.04 45.27
C GLN A 135 23.86 43.00 45.67
N GLN A 136 23.02 43.43 44.72
CA GLN A 136 21.87 44.31 44.99
C GLN A 136 20.67 43.56 45.59
N VAL A 137 20.49 42.29 45.23
CA VAL A 137 19.43 41.41 45.75
C VAL A 137 19.72 40.98 47.19
N LEU A 138 20.99 40.75 47.55
CA LEU A 138 21.43 40.42 48.92
C LEU A 138 21.16 41.56 49.94
N GLY A 139 20.96 42.79 49.48
CA GLY A 139 20.71 43.96 50.34
C GLY A 139 19.24 44.19 50.72
N ASP A 140 18.28 43.41 50.19
CA ASP A 140 16.85 43.56 50.49
C ASP A 140 16.16 42.20 50.71
N PRO A 141 15.61 41.94 51.91
CA PRO A 141 15.01 40.64 52.24
C PRO A 141 13.82 40.25 51.35
N ARG A 142 13.09 41.20 50.75
CA ARG A 142 11.97 40.88 49.83
C ARG A 142 12.41 40.52 48.42
N LEU A 143 13.49 41.14 47.92
CA LEU A 143 14.06 40.78 46.63
C LEU A 143 14.81 39.46 46.72
N ALA A 144 15.47 39.20 47.85
CA ALA A 144 16.12 37.92 48.13
C ALA A 144 15.13 36.75 48.13
N SER A 145 13.93 36.91 48.71
CA SER A 145 12.91 35.84 48.68
C SER A 145 12.35 35.58 47.28
N LEU A 146 12.08 36.64 46.52
CA LEU A 146 11.60 36.50 45.13
C LEU A 146 12.66 35.92 44.21
N TRP A 147 13.94 36.29 44.41
CA TRP A 147 15.07 35.71 43.68
C TRP A 147 15.29 34.25 44.04
N ALA A 148 15.15 33.88 45.31
CA ALA A 148 15.23 32.48 45.74
C ALA A 148 14.11 31.64 45.10
N GLU A 149 12.86 32.13 45.12
CA GLU A 149 11.72 31.43 44.50
C GLU A 149 11.85 31.35 42.97
N TYR A 150 12.37 32.40 42.32
CA TYR A 150 12.67 32.40 40.89
C TYR A 150 13.81 31.44 40.54
N SER A 151 14.91 31.46 41.29
CA SER A 151 16.07 30.58 41.11
C SER A 151 15.71 29.12 41.38
N GLU A 152 14.87 28.84 42.39
CA GLU A 152 14.37 27.50 42.70
C GLU A 152 13.42 27.01 41.60
N ALA A 153 12.56 27.88 41.06
CA ALA A 153 11.72 27.56 39.90
C ALA A 153 12.57 27.30 38.63
N LEU A 154 13.69 27.99 38.46
CA LEU A 154 14.66 27.79 37.38
C LEU A 154 15.51 26.53 37.54
N GLN A 155 15.91 26.17 38.77
CA GLN A 155 16.63 24.94 39.06
C GLN A 155 15.71 23.71 39.03
N GLY A 156 14.42 23.91 39.34
CA GLY A 156 13.36 22.94 39.15
C GLY A 156 12.87 22.80 37.70
N MET A 157 13.33 23.67 36.78
CA MET A 157 13.27 23.36 35.36
C MET A 157 14.29 22.25 35.12
N PRO A 158 13.88 21.04 34.69
CA PRO A 158 14.84 20.12 34.14
C PRO A 158 15.59 20.87 33.05
N ALA A 159 16.93 20.80 33.07
CA ALA A 159 17.74 21.25 31.95
C ALA A 159 17.03 20.75 30.69
N VAL A 160 16.95 21.59 29.66
CA VAL A 160 16.48 21.15 28.35
C VAL A 160 17.53 20.17 27.77
N THR A 161 17.78 19.03 28.42
CA THR A 161 17.66 17.78 27.71
C THR A 161 16.30 17.86 27.03
N PRO A 162 16.23 17.81 25.70
CA PRO A 162 14.97 17.58 25.03
C PRO A 162 14.40 16.34 25.71
N ALA A 163 13.41 16.51 26.59
CA ALA A 163 12.57 15.42 27.01
C ALA A 163 11.92 15.00 25.70
N GLU A 164 12.50 13.97 25.08
CA GLU A 164 12.11 13.51 23.75
C GLU A 164 10.59 13.37 23.79
N PRO A 165 9.83 14.25 23.09
CA PRO A 165 8.43 13.95 22.88
C PRO A 165 8.45 12.58 22.21
N ALA A 166 7.72 11.60 22.76
CA ALA A 166 7.73 10.22 22.32
C ALA A 166 7.79 10.21 20.78
N ARG A 167 8.98 9.91 20.25
CA ARG A 167 9.28 10.13 18.84
C ARG A 167 8.48 9.09 18.08
N VAL A 168 7.29 9.48 17.60
CA VAL A 168 6.53 8.60 16.72
C VAL A 168 7.34 8.51 15.43
N LYS A 169 7.90 7.33 15.18
CA LYS A 169 8.69 7.05 13.99
C LYS A 169 7.76 7.16 12.78
N GLN A 170 7.86 8.25 12.04
CA GLN A 170 7.10 8.44 10.81
C GLN A 170 7.97 7.96 9.64
N TRP A 171 7.35 7.33 8.64
CA TRP A 171 8.05 6.76 7.49
C TRP A 171 7.63 7.48 6.24
N ARG A 172 8.59 7.82 5.38
CA ARG A 172 8.33 8.40 4.07
C ARG A 172 8.78 7.44 2.99
N SER A 173 7.91 7.25 2.01
CA SER A 173 8.28 6.53 0.80
C SER A 173 9.02 7.45 -0.16
N ALA A 174 10.14 6.98 -0.68
CA ALA A 174 10.87 7.63 -1.77
C ALA A 174 10.28 7.29 -3.16
N ALA A 175 9.41 6.28 -3.25
CA ALA A 175 8.85 5.77 -4.50
C ALA A 175 7.40 5.30 -4.33
N LEU A 176 6.61 5.32 -5.41
CA LEU A 176 5.24 4.79 -5.40
C LEU A 176 5.25 3.29 -5.18
N ALA A 177 4.27 2.76 -4.44
CA ALA A 177 4.13 1.32 -4.21
C ALA A 177 4.09 0.53 -5.53
N GLU A 178 3.48 1.08 -6.58
CA GLU A 178 3.40 0.48 -7.92
C GLU A 178 4.77 0.09 -8.52
N THR A 179 5.85 0.80 -8.18
CA THR A 179 7.20 0.50 -8.69
C THR A 179 7.69 -0.88 -8.25
N TYR A 180 7.30 -1.31 -7.05
CA TYR A 180 7.70 -2.60 -6.48
C TYR A 180 6.56 -3.61 -6.55
N PHE A 181 5.33 -3.19 -6.24
CA PHE A 181 4.12 -4.01 -6.26
C PHE A 181 3.42 -3.96 -7.62
N SER A 182 4.17 -4.06 -8.72
CA SER A 182 3.59 -3.97 -10.07
C SER A 182 2.62 -5.12 -10.37
N GLU A 183 1.62 -4.85 -11.22
CA GLU A 183 0.68 -5.88 -11.73
C GLU A 183 1.45 -7.05 -12.38
N HIS A 184 2.55 -6.74 -13.07
CA HIS A 184 3.38 -7.73 -13.70
C HIS A 184 4.01 -8.71 -12.70
N ALA A 185 4.59 -8.19 -11.60
CA ALA A 185 5.25 -9.01 -10.59
C ALA A 185 4.25 -9.83 -9.76
N LEU A 186 3.07 -9.26 -9.48
CA LEU A 186 2.07 -9.86 -8.59
C LEU A 186 1.04 -10.73 -9.29
N VAL A 187 0.75 -10.50 -10.57
CA VAL A 187 -0.31 -11.20 -11.31
C VAL A 187 0.24 -11.90 -12.54
N ASP A 188 0.95 -11.19 -13.44
CA ASP A 188 1.34 -11.76 -14.74
C ASP A 188 2.38 -12.88 -14.61
N SER A 189 3.46 -12.61 -13.87
CA SER A 189 4.54 -13.58 -13.62
C SER A 189 4.05 -14.85 -12.92
N PRO A 190 3.30 -14.81 -11.81
CA PRO A 190 2.81 -16.03 -11.15
C PRO A 190 1.80 -16.81 -11.98
N LEU A 191 0.94 -16.12 -12.75
CA LEU A 191 -0.13 -16.77 -13.52
C LEU A 191 0.29 -17.13 -14.95
N GLN A 192 1.51 -16.76 -15.38
CA GLN A 192 2.01 -16.96 -16.74
C GLN A 192 0.99 -16.50 -17.80
N THR A 193 0.46 -15.28 -17.62
CA THR A 193 -0.64 -14.74 -18.44
C THR A 193 -0.32 -14.74 -19.92
N ASP A 194 0.94 -14.58 -20.28
CA ASP A 194 1.43 -14.68 -21.66
C ASP A 194 1.21 -16.05 -22.31
N PHE A 195 1.27 -17.15 -21.56
CA PHE A 195 0.98 -18.47 -22.09
C PHE A 195 -0.54 -18.70 -22.17
N TYR A 196 -1.25 -18.40 -21.08
CA TYR A 196 -2.66 -18.75 -20.96
C TYR A 196 -3.59 -17.96 -21.87
N LYS A 197 -3.21 -16.74 -22.28
CA LYS A 197 -3.94 -15.96 -23.30
C LYS A 197 -4.06 -16.67 -24.65
N HIS A 198 -3.22 -17.67 -24.92
CA HIS A 198 -3.23 -18.45 -26.16
C HIS A 198 -4.00 -19.76 -26.06
N VAL A 199 -4.33 -20.24 -24.86
CA VAL A 199 -5.03 -21.51 -24.64
C VAL A 199 -6.39 -21.59 -25.33
N PRO A 200 -7.23 -20.53 -25.36
CA PRO A 200 -8.47 -20.55 -26.15
C PRO A 200 -8.22 -20.82 -27.64
N GLY A 201 -7.15 -20.25 -28.22
CA GLY A 201 -6.76 -20.51 -29.60
C GLY A 201 -6.27 -21.94 -29.85
N ILE A 202 -5.59 -22.54 -28.87
CA ILE A 202 -5.19 -23.95 -28.93
C ILE A 202 -6.43 -24.85 -28.92
N LEU A 203 -7.41 -24.57 -28.05
CA LEU A 203 -8.67 -25.32 -27.97
C LEU A 203 -9.47 -25.25 -29.28
N THR A 204 -9.61 -24.06 -29.88
CA THR A 204 -10.32 -23.91 -31.16
C THR A 204 -9.58 -24.63 -32.29
N GLY A 205 -8.26 -24.50 -32.37
CA GLY A 205 -7.44 -25.22 -33.34
C GLY A 205 -7.59 -26.74 -33.21
N LEU A 206 -7.61 -27.24 -31.98
CA LEU A 206 -7.78 -28.66 -31.68
C LEU A 206 -9.19 -29.16 -32.06
N GLY A 207 -10.23 -28.34 -31.82
CA GLY A 207 -11.59 -28.61 -32.29
C GLY A 207 -11.67 -28.70 -33.82
N ILE A 208 -11.05 -27.75 -34.53
CA ILE A 208 -10.96 -27.73 -36.00
C ILE A 208 -10.26 -28.99 -36.53
N ILE A 209 -9.11 -29.35 -35.96
CA ILE A 209 -8.37 -30.57 -36.31
C ILE A 209 -9.23 -31.82 -36.09
N GLY A 210 -10.01 -31.87 -35.00
CA GLY A 210 -10.97 -32.96 -34.74
C GLY A 210 -12.01 -33.12 -35.84
N THR A 211 -12.67 -32.03 -36.24
CA THR A 211 -13.64 -32.03 -37.34
C THR A 211 -13.01 -32.43 -38.68
N PHE A 212 -11.84 -31.89 -39.04
CA PHE A 212 -11.17 -32.25 -40.28
C PHE A 212 -10.73 -33.71 -40.29
N SER A 213 -10.23 -34.24 -39.17
CA SER A 213 -9.86 -35.65 -39.06
C SER A 213 -11.07 -36.57 -39.24
N GLY A 214 -12.22 -36.21 -38.66
CA GLY A 214 -13.48 -36.95 -38.83
C GLY A 214 -13.99 -36.95 -40.28
N LEU A 215 -13.90 -35.81 -40.95
CA LEU A 215 -14.23 -35.69 -42.39
C LEU A 215 -13.31 -36.53 -43.26
N ILE A 216 -12.00 -36.47 -43.04
CA ILE A 216 -11.01 -37.24 -43.80
C ILE A 216 -11.25 -38.73 -43.64
N MET A 217 -11.43 -39.23 -42.41
CA MET A 217 -11.71 -40.66 -42.18
C MET A 217 -13.04 -41.11 -42.79
N GLY A 218 -14.08 -40.28 -42.67
CA GLY A 218 -15.38 -40.58 -43.27
C GLY A 218 -15.32 -40.71 -44.79
N LEU A 219 -14.56 -39.83 -45.45
CA LEU A 219 -14.43 -39.81 -46.91
C LEU A 219 -13.52 -40.93 -47.44
N VAL A 220 -12.46 -41.30 -46.71
CA VAL A 220 -11.54 -42.39 -47.13
C VAL A 220 -12.25 -43.74 -47.24
N HIS A 221 -13.33 -43.96 -46.46
CA HIS A 221 -14.11 -45.21 -46.48
C HIS A 221 -15.34 -45.15 -47.41
N PHE A 222 -15.52 -44.06 -48.16
CA PHE A 222 -16.68 -43.87 -49.03
C PHE A 222 -16.39 -44.37 -50.45
N ASP A 223 -17.08 -45.43 -50.87
CA ASP A 223 -16.95 -46.06 -52.19
C ASP A 223 -18.30 -46.03 -52.94
N VAL A 224 -18.32 -45.30 -54.06
CA VAL A 224 -19.53 -45.07 -54.87
C VAL A 224 -19.77 -46.19 -55.89
N SER A 225 -18.89 -47.21 -55.94
CA SER A 225 -18.92 -48.23 -56.98
C SER A 225 -20.15 -49.16 -56.92
N ASN A 226 -20.80 -49.30 -55.75
CA ASN A 226 -21.93 -50.21 -55.53
C ASN A 226 -23.17 -49.45 -55.00
N PRO A 227 -24.25 -49.31 -55.81
CA PRO A 227 -25.46 -48.56 -55.44
C PRO A 227 -26.14 -49.04 -54.15
N GLU A 228 -26.07 -50.34 -53.84
CA GLU A 228 -26.67 -50.92 -52.64
C GLU A 228 -25.92 -50.57 -51.34
N THR A 229 -24.59 -50.39 -51.41
CA THR A 229 -23.77 -50.04 -50.24
C THR A 229 -23.67 -48.53 -50.02
N THR A 230 -23.93 -47.72 -51.05
CA THR A 230 -23.83 -46.26 -50.99
C THR A 230 -24.73 -45.65 -49.92
N GLN A 231 -25.96 -46.17 -49.72
CA GLN A 231 -26.86 -45.65 -48.69
C GLN A 231 -26.31 -45.87 -47.27
N THR A 232 -25.80 -47.07 -46.99
CA THR A 232 -25.20 -47.41 -45.69
C THR A 232 -23.91 -46.63 -45.43
N GLN A 233 -23.06 -46.47 -46.45
CA GLN A 233 -21.83 -45.69 -46.33
C GLN A 233 -22.10 -44.19 -46.15
N LEU A 234 -23.12 -43.64 -46.82
CA LEU A 234 -23.54 -42.27 -46.62
C LEU A 234 -24.05 -42.04 -45.19
N SER A 235 -24.84 -42.98 -44.65
CA SER A 235 -25.30 -42.93 -43.26
C SER A 235 -24.12 -42.95 -42.27
N LEU A 236 -23.13 -43.82 -42.49
CA LEU A 236 -21.91 -43.88 -41.67
C LEU A 236 -21.08 -42.60 -41.75
N LEU A 237 -20.93 -42.01 -42.94
CA LEU A 237 -20.25 -40.73 -43.15
C LEU A 237 -20.91 -39.61 -42.35
N VAL A 238 -22.24 -39.45 -42.49
CA VAL A 238 -23.00 -38.41 -41.78
C VAL A 238 -22.89 -38.60 -40.27
N GLN A 239 -22.95 -39.84 -39.78
CA GLN A 239 -22.81 -40.12 -38.36
C GLN A 239 -21.40 -39.78 -37.84
N THR A 240 -20.35 -40.18 -38.56
CA THR A 240 -18.94 -39.94 -38.19
C THR A 240 -18.64 -38.44 -38.15
N VAL A 241 -19.08 -37.71 -39.17
CA VAL A 241 -18.94 -36.25 -39.26
C VAL A 241 -19.74 -35.57 -38.15
N GLY A 242 -20.98 -36.00 -37.90
CA GLY A 242 -21.84 -35.47 -36.85
C GLY A 242 -21.22 -35.60 -35.45
N GLN A 243 -20.57 -36.73 -35.15
CA GLN A 243 -19.84 -36.90 -33.88
C GLN A 243 -18.64 -35.96 -33.77
N ALA A 244 -17.90 -35.75 -34.87
CA ALA A 244 -16.77 -34.82 -34.90
C ALA A 244 -17.19 -33.36 -34.67
N PHE A 245 -18.37 -32.97 -35.19
CA PHE A 245 -18.95 -31.64 -34.95
C PHE A 245 -19.24 -31.39 -33.47
N TRP A 246 -19.75 -32.38 -32.73
CA TRP A 246 -19.99 -32.23 -31.28
C TRP A 246 -18.70 -31.98 -30.50
N VAL A 247 -17.61 -32.67 -30.84
CA VAL A 247 -16.30 -32.45 -30.22
C VAL A 247 -15.79 -31.02 -30.48
N SER A 248 -15.95 -30.53 -31.71
CA SER A 248 -15.55 -29.15 -32.08
C SER A 248 -16.42 -28.10 -31.40
N ALA A 249 -17.75 -28.31 -31.35
CA ALA A 249 -18.66 -27.43 -30.62
C ALA A 249 -18.27 -27.34 -29.14
N ALA A 250 -17.97 -28.47 -28.49
CA ALA A 250 -17.50 -28.49 -27.11
C ALA A 250 -16.18 -27.73 -26.93
N ALA A 251 -15.21 -27.90 -27.85
CA ALA A 251 -13.93 -27.20 -27.80
C ALA A 251 -14.09 -25.68 -27.92
N ILE A 252 -14.95 -25.21 -28.83
CA ILE A 252 -15.23 -23.78 -29.03
C ILE A 252 -15.95 -23.20 -27.80
N THR A 253 -16.99 -23.87 -27.30
CA THR A 253 -17.68 -23.43 -26.08
C THR A 253 -16.71 -23.31 -24.90
N LEU A 254 -15.80 -24.27 -24.77
CA LEU A 254 -14.80 -24.27 -23.71
C LEU A 254 -13.75 -23.17 -23.89
N ALA A 255 -13.33 -22.88 -25.13
CA ALA A 255 -12.46 -21.76 -25.43
C ALA A 255 -13.10 -20.41 -25.05
N MET A 256 -14.39 -20.24 -25.33
CA MET A 256 -15.14 -19.04 -24.92
C MET A 256 -15.23 -18.95 -23.39
N LEU A 257 -15.55 -20.06 -22.72
CA LEU A 257 -15.61 -20.10 -21.27
C LEU A 257 -14.25 -19.77 -20.64
N PHE A 258 -13.16 -20.32 -21.17
CA PHE A 258 -11.81 -20.06 -20.67
C PHE A 258 -11.41 -18.61 -20.88
N THR A 259 -11.72 -18.03 -22.04
CA THR A 259 -11.48 -16.60 -22.29
C THR A 259 -12.20 -15.74 -21.26
N TRP A 260 -13.47 -16.04 -20.98
CA TRP A 260 -14.25 -15.30 -19.99
C TRP A 260 -13.68 -15.45 -18.57
N ILE A 261 -13.35 -16.67 -18.15
CA ILE A 261 -12.75 -16.96 -16.84
C ILE A 261 -11.40 -16.24 -16.70
N GLU A 262 -10.54 -16.32 -17.72
CA GLU A 262 -9.23 -15.67 -17.76
C GLU A 262 -9.37 -14.16 -17.56
N LYS A 263 -10.18 -13.50 -18.40
CA LYS A 263 -10.38 -12.05 -18.32
C LYS A 263 -10.98 -11.63 -16.98
N SER A 264 -11.99 -12.35 -16.50
CA SER A 264 -12.63 -12.04 -15.22
C SER A 264 -11.65 -12.18 -14.04
N LEU A 265 -10.85 -13.26 -14.02
CA LEU A 265 -9.87 -13.48 -12.96
C LEU A 265 -8.77 -12.41 -13.00
N LEU A 266 -8.21 -12.11 -14.16
CA LEU A 266 -7.14 -11.11 -14.31
C LEU A 266 -7.60 -9.72 -13.93
N THR A 267 -8.71 -9.23 -14.49
CA THR A 267 -9.26 -7.91 -14.13
C THR A 267 -9.50 -7.79 -12.63
N ALA A 268 -10.02 -8.85 -11.99
CA ALA A 268 -10.26 -8.84 -10.56
C ALA A 268 -8.97 -8.94 -9.70
N ARG A 269 -7.86 -9.47 -10.23
CA ARG A 269 -6.56 -9.47 -9.53
C ARG A 269 -5.85 -8.14 -9.70
N TYR A 270 -5.88 -7.54 -10.88
CA TYR A 270 -5.34 -6.19 -11.12
C TYR A 270 -6.01 -5.16 -10.20
N ALA A 271 -7.35 -5.17 -10.11
CA ALA A 271 -8.07 -4.30 -9.18
C ALA A 271 -7.70 -4.51 -7.70
N GLN A 272 -7.35 -5.74 -7.29
CA GLN A 272 -6.86 -5.99 -5.93
C GLN A 272 -5.44 -5.47 -5.72
N VAL A 273 -4.57 -5.58 -6.73
CA VAL A 273 -3.22 -5.04 -6.67
C VAL A 273 -3.28 -3.51 -6.59
N GLU A 274 -4.09 -2.86 -7.41
CA GLU A 274 -4.32 -1.42 -7.37
C GLU A 274 -4.86 -0.97 -6.00
N ALA A 275 -5.83 -1.69 -5.43
CA ALA A 275 -6.31 -1.42 -4.07
C ALA A 275 -5.23 -1.59 -3.00
N LEU A 276 -4.37 -2.60 -3.13
CA LEU A 276 -3.24 -2.80 -2.23
C LEU A 276 -2.22 -1.66 -2.35
N GLN A 277 -1.84 -1.28 -3.58
CA GLN A 277 -0.91 -0.17 -3.84
C GLN A 277 -1.44 1.14 -3.24
N HIS A 278 -2.70 1.50 -3.50
CA HIS A 278 -3.33 2.68 -2.93
C HIS A 278 -3.37 2.66 -1.39
N LEU A 279 -3.62 1.50 -0.78
CA LEU A 279 -3.56 1.38 0.68
C LEU A 279 -2.14 1.56 1.22
N ILE A 280 -1.13 1.01 0.54
CA ILE A 280 0.28 1.21 0.90
C ILE A 280 0.66 2.68 0.78
N ASP A 281 0.38 3.33 -0.36
CA ASP A 281 0.76 4.73 -0.57
C ASP A 281 0.04 5.66 0.43
N SER A 282 -1.25 5.42 0.66
CA SER A 282 -2.05 6.21 1.60
C SER A 282 -1.66 6.03 3.08
N LEU A 283 -0.93 4.96 3.44
CA LEU A 283 -0.34 4.81 4.77
C LEU A 283 0.78 5.82 5.02
N PHE A 284 1.49 6.24 3.97
CA PHE A 284 2.67 7.09 4.08
C PHE A 284 2.40 8.56 3.68
N GLU A 285 1.43 8.85 2.80
CA GLU A 285 1.04 10.23 2.44
C GLU A 285 0.34 10.98 3.58
N GLY A 286 -0.57 10.32 4.31
CA GLY A 286 -1.40 10.96 5.35
C GLY A 286 -0.67 11.42 6.61
N SER A 287 0.64 11.18 6.71
CA SER A 287 1.39 11.40 7.96
C SER A 287 2.24 12.69 8.01
N SER A 288 2.52 13.36 6.88
CA SER A 288 3.60 14.37 6.90
C SER A 288 3.52 15.56 5.94
N GLY A 289 2.62 15.61 4.95
CA GLY A 289 2.59 16.73 3.99
C GLY A 289 1.88 17.98 4.51
N GLU A 290 0.57 17.87 4.70
CA GLU A 290 -0.31 19.00 5.02
C GLU A 290 -0.06 19.54 6.43
N SER A 291 -0.03 18.65 7.44
CA SER A 291 0.20 19.07 8.83
C SER A 291 1.59 19.64 9.08
N TYR A 292 2.60 19.30 8.26
CA TYR A 292 3.93 19.91 8.35
C TYR A 292 3.95 21.30 7.74
N LEU A 293 3.31 21.49 6.58
CA LEU A 293 3.16 22.80 5.95
C LEU A 293 2.33 23.75 6.83
N GLU A 294 1.22 23.27 7.38
CA GLU A 294 0.41 24.02 8.34
C GLU A 294 1.24 24.46 9.56
N ARG A 295 2.10 23.58 10.08
CA ARG A 295 2.97 23.92 11.21
C ARG A 295 4.12 24.84 10.84
N LEU A 296 4.72 24.70 9.67
CA LEU A 296 5.73 25.64 9.18
C LEU A 296 5.13 27.03 8.99
N VAL A 297 3.93 27.11 8.41
CA VAL A 297 3.18 28.35 8.26
C VAL A 297 2.83 28.93 9.62
N ALA A 298 2.27 28.14 10.54
CA ALA A 298 1.93 28.60 11.88
C ALA A 298 3.17 29.05 12.69
N ALA A 299 4.29 28.34 12.58
CA ALA A 299 5.55 28.73 13.22
C ALA A 299 6.13 30.01 12.61
N ALA A 300 6.06 30.16 11.28
CA ALA A 300 6.48 31.37 10.58
C ALA A 300 5.61 32.58 10.97
N GLU A 301 4.29 32.39 11.05
CA GLU A 301 3.35 33.41 11.53
C GLU A 301 3.63 33.81 12.98
N ALA A 302 3.90 32.85 13.87
CA ALA A 302 4.25 33.12 15.27
C ALA A 302 5.59 33.87 15.41
N GLN A 303 6.60 33.48 14.63
CA GLN A 303 7.91 34.17 14.57
C GLN A 303 7.75 35.60 14.06
N ALA A 304 6.94 35.81 13.01
CA ALA A 304 6.67 37.12 12.45
C ALA A 304 5.95 38.02 13.49
N ALA A 305 4.95 37.49 14.19
CA ALA A 305 4.24 38.20 15.24
C ALA A 305 5.19 38.62 16.39
N ALA A 306 6.04 37.69 16.86
CA ALA A 306 7.03 37.98 17.91
C ALA A 306 8.05 39.05 17.47
N SER A 307 8.49 39.02 16.21
CA SER A 307 9.43 40.01 15.67
C SER A 307 8.82 41.42 15.60
N HIS A 308 7.53 41.51 15.23
CA HIS A 308 6.80 42.77 15.16
C HIS A 308 6.61 43.39 16.56
N GLU A 309 6.34 42.57 17.57
CA GLU A 309 6.19 43.04 18.95
C GLU A 309 7.53 43.52 19.51
N MET A 310 8.62 42.80 19.24
CA MET A 310 9.98 43.22 19.66
C MET A 310 10.38 44.56 19.02
N LEU A 311 10.08 44.77 17.74
CA LEU A 311 10.32 46.04 17.05
C LEU A 311 9.47 47.19 17.62
N ARG A 312 8.22 46.93 18.01
CA ARG A 312 7.38 47.92 18.69
C ARG A 312 7.95 48.31 20.03
N GLU A 313 8.42 47.33 20.82
CA GLU A 313 8.99 47.60 22.13
C GLU A 313 10.34 48.34 22.01
N MET A 314 11.18 47.98 21.03
CA MET A 314 12.39 48.77 20.71
C MET A 314 12.04 50.19 20.28
N ARG A 315 11.03 50.39 19.43
CA ARG A 315 10.61 51.73 19.01
C ARG A 315 10.06 52.53 20.21
N ARG A 316 9.31 51.88 21.09
CA ARG A 316 8.75 52.48 22.30
C ARG A 316 9.86 52.94 23.23
N THR A 317 10.80 52.05 23.55
CA THR A 317 11.96 52.37 24.40
C THR A 317 12.85 53.46 23.79
N LEU A 318 13.07 53.46 22.47
CA LEU A 318 13.78 54.54 21.79
C LEU A 318 13.01 55.87 21.85
N SER A 319 11.68 55.87 21.74
CA SER A 319 10.87 57.09 21.87
C SER A 319 10.85 57.64 23.30
N GLU A 320 10.86 56.77 24.31
CA GLU A 320 10.97 57.16 25.72
C GLU A 320 12.35 57.71 26.07
N LEU A 321 13.40 57.25 25.39
CA LEU A 321 14.77 57.75 25.55
C LEU A 321 15.02 59.07 24.79
N SER A 322 14.40 59.25 23.63
CA SER A 322 14.54 60.47 22.82
C SER A 322 13.66 61.63 23.31
N GLY A 323 12.67 61.36 24.17
CA GLY A 323 11.77 62.35 24.76
C GLY A 323 12.20 62.89 26.13
N LYS A 324 13.37 62.48 26.63
CA LYS A 324 14.04 63.01 27.82
C LYS A 324 15.30 63.78 27.40
#